data_AF-A0A2E4W1M7-F1
#
_entry.id   AF-A0A2E4W1M7-F1
#
_cell.length_a   1.000
_cell.length_b   1.000
_cell.length_c   1.000
_cell.angle_alpha   90.00
_cell.angle_beta   90.00
_cell.angle_gamma   90.00
#
_symmetry.space_group_name_H-M   'P 1'
#
loop_
_entity.id
_entity.type
_entity.pdbx_description
1 polymer ?
#
loop_
_entity_poly.entity_id
_entity_poly.type
_entity_poly.pdbx_seq_one_letter_code
_entity_poly.pdbx_strand_id
1 'polypeptide(L)'
;MITRAEFAIDLVGNLTKSITSGEHRTDIRVLTLKCENIHELKRLVVSSGVARRAEALKRLATSSKEIKISSGAGSFLTAELSSAQYIMKTGITSQRDQFAEWPSGIFNIDLGRQQINGELLLSPGDIFLETDHILSNPIHLEIESGNLVEILGDSADANLMRIHLENEPNVDTAYQLNGISLGLALTRELQHDGLSGQELLQMGLDIHHAGWSSVNIGGSMTLTLKEATVLFDDQMIFESGELTGVLQPDPYEKSAAGIKS
;
A
#
# COMPACT_ATOMS: atom_id res chain seq x y z
N MET A 1 -0.99 -15.15 -29.92
CA MET A 1 -2.18 -15.94 -30.31
C MET A 1 -3.16 -15.97 -29.12
N ILE A 2 -3.88 -14.87 -28.87
CA ILE A 2 -4.87 -14.73 -27.76
C ILE A 2 -6.25 -14.29 -28.29
N THR A 3 -6.43 -14.22 -29.61
CA THR A 3 -7.58 -13.64 -30.34
C THR A 3 -8.93 -14.35 -30.16
N ARG A 4 -9.04 -15.31 -29.23
CA ARG A 4 -10.29 -16.03 -28.88
C ARG A 4 -10.58 -16.11 -27.37
N ALA A 5 -9.71 -15.57 -26.52
CA ALA A 5 -9.94 -15.59 -25.07
C ALA A 5 -10.82 -14.41 -24.67
N GLU A 6 -11.65 -14.56 -23.62
CA GLU A 6 -12.35 -13.43 -22.98
C GLU A 6 -11.68 -13.00 -21.67
N PHE A 7 -10.72 -13.81 -21.20
CA PHE A 7 -9.94 -13.60 -19.99
C PHE A 7 -8.58 -14.28 -20.15
N ALA A 8 -7.51 -13.59 -19.78
CA ALA A 8 -6.15 -14.11 -19.76
C ALA A 8 -5.51 -13.92 -18.38
N ILE A 9 -4.74 -14.91 -17.95
CA ILE A 9 -3.86 -14.81 -16.78
C ILE A 9 -2.45 -14.59 -17.30
N ASP A 10 -1.88 -13.41 -17.04
CA ASP A 10 -0.52 -13.07 -17.41
C ASP A 10 0.43 -13.39 -16.26
N LEU A 11 1.20 -14.47 -16.42
CA LEU A 11 2.15 -14.96 -15.42
C LEU A 11 3.54 -14.30 -15.54
N VAL A 12 3.82 -13.60 -16.64
CA VAL A 12 5.17 -13.08 -16.96
C VAL A 12 5.16 -11.54 -17.06
N GLY A 13 3.97 -10.92 -17.04
CA GLY A 13 3.78 -9.48 -17.11
C GLY A 13 3.98 -8.87 -18.50
N ASN A 14 4.33 -9.69 -19.51
CA ASN A 14 4.62 -9.21 -20.86
C ASN A 14 3.36 -8.77 -21.61
N LEU A 15 2.22 -9.42 -21.37
CA LEU A 15 0.96 -9.05 -21.98
C LEU A 15 0.50 -7.70 -21.45
N THR A 16 0.55 -7.51 -20.13
CA THR A 16 0.20 -6.24 -19.49
C THR A 16 1.14 -5.12 -19.91
N LYS A 17 2.46 -5.37 -20.01
CA LYS A 17 3.43 -4.39 -20.52
C LYS A 17 3.11 -3.97 -21.96
N SER A 18 2.92 -4.92 -22.87
CA SER A 18 2.63 -4.65 -24.28
C SER A 18 1.31 -3.92 -24.49
N ILE A 19 0.32 -4.15 -23.63
CA ILE A 19 -0.96 -3.44 -23.71
C ILE A 19 -0.85 -2.04 -23.13
N THR A 20 -0.17 -1.88 -22.00
CA THR A 20 0.03 -0.55 -21.37
C THR A 20 0.91 0.36 -22.23
N SER A 21 1.86 -0.19 -22.98
CA SER A 21 2.68 0.55 -23.95
C SER A 21 1.95 0.87 -25.26
N GLY A 22 0.73 0.36 -25.45
CA GLY A 22 -0.06 0.57 -26.67
C GLY A 22 0.38 -0.26 -27.87
N GLU A 23 1.35 -1.16 -27.72
CA GLU A 23 1.80 -2.07 -28.77
C GLU A 23 0.72 -3.11 -29.14
N HIS A 24 -0.11 -3.48 -28.17
CA HIS A 24 -1.25 -4.37 -28.36
C HIS A 24 -2.53 -3.77 -27.81
N ARG A 25 -3.58 -3.76 -28.65
CA ARG A 25 -4.96 -3.57 -28.20
C ARG A 25 -5.61 -4.93 -28.09
N THR A 26 -6.27 -5.18 -26.97
CA THR A 26 -6.99 -6.42 -26.73
C THR A 26 -8.35 -6.11 -26.15
N ASP A 27 -9.36 -6.89 -26.56
CA ASP A 27 -10.75 -6.81 -26.10
C ASP A 27 -11.05 -7.75 -24.92
N ILE A 28 -9.98 -8.22 -24.25
CA ILE A 28 -10.00 -9.27 -23.24
C ILE A 28 -9.69 -8.69 -21.87
N ARG A 29 -10.16 -9.36 -20.83
CA ARG A 29 -9.75 -9.08 -19.45
C ARG A 29 -8.40 -9.71 -19.18
N VAL A 30 -7.52 -9.02 -18.45
CA VAL A 30 -6.23 -9.58 -18.05
C VAL A 30 -6.05 -9.48 -16.55
N LEU A 31 -5.69 -10.59 -15.92
CA LEU A 31 -5.20 -10.64 -14.55
C LEU A 31 -3.70 -10.95 -14.58
N THR A 32 -2.89 -10.02 -14.10
CA THR A 32 -1.44 -10.19 -14.01
C THR A 32 -1.08 -10.74 -12.65
N LEU A 33 -0.38 -11.87 -12.59
CA LEU A 33 0.21 -12.33 -11.34
C LEU A 33 1.60 -11.69 -11.20
N LYS A 34 1.70 -10.70 -10.31
CA LYS A 34 2.96 -10.03 -9.90
C LYS A 34 3.46 -10.65 -8.61
N CYS A 35 3.73 -11.94 -8.67
CA CYS A 35 4.06 -12.73 -7.50
C CYS A 35 5.54 -13.04 -7.50
N GLU A 36 6.29 -12.51 -6.53
CA GLU A 36 7.65 -12.97 -6.26
C GLU A 36 7.64 -14.23 -5.38
N ASN A 37 6.63 -14.36 -4.51
CA ASN A 37 6.45 -15.51 -3.63
C ASN A 37 5.00 -16.07 -3.63
N ILE A 38 4.82 -17.32 -4.06
CA ILE A 38 3.51 -17.99 -4.19
C ILE A 38 2.67 -17.99 -2.90
N HIS A 39 3.31 -17.82 -1.74
CA HIS A 39 2.60 -17.77 -0.48
C HIS A 39 1.85 -16.45 -0.24
N GLU A 40 2.26 -15.34 -0.86
CA GLU A 40 1.51 -14.07 -0.84
C GLU A 40 0.11 -14.25 -1.47
N LEU A 41 0.05 -14.99 -2.58
CA LEU A 41 -1.20 -15.34 -3.25
C LEU A 41 -2.14 -16.16 -2.35
N LYS A 42 -1.58 -16.95 -1.42
CA LYS A 42 -2.39 -17.76 -0.48
C LYS A 42 -2.92 -16.94 0.70
N ARG A 43 -2.21 -15.87 1.08
CA ARG A 43 -2.54 -15.02 2.23
C ARG A 43 -3.59 -13.98 1.90
N LEU A 44 -3.44 -13.26 0.80
CA LEU A 44 -4.32 -12.14 0.49
C LEU A 44 -5.70 -12.61 0.03
N VAL A 45 -6.73 -12.14 0.72
CA VAL A 45 -8.12 -12.36 0.33
C VAL A 45 -8.53 -11.27 -0.66
N VAL A 46 -8.48 -11.60 -1.95
CA VAL A 46 -9.08 -10.77 -3.00
C VAL A 46 -10.59 -11.02 -2.99
N SER A 47 -11.38 -9.98 -2.74
CA SER A 47 -12.83 -10.04 -2.60
C SER A 47 -13.52 -8.86 -3.28
N SER A 48 -14.81 -8.99 -3.57
CA SER A 48 -15.64 -7.85 -4.00
C SER A 48 -15.72 -6.74 -2.94
N GLY A 49 -15.50 -7.08 -1.67
CA GLY A 49 -15.34 -6.12 -0.57
C GLY A 49 -14.16 -5.18 -0.77
N VAL A 50 -13.02 -5.68 -1.27
CA VAL A 50 -11.84 -4.85 -1.61
C VAL A 50 -12.20 -3.82 -2.68
N ALA A 51 -12.86 -4.24 -3.76
CA ALA A 51 -13.28 -3.32 -4.82
C ALA A 51 -14.27 -2.26 -4.31
N ARG A 52 -15.26 -2.67 -3.51
CA ARG A 52 -16.22 -1.76 -2.88
C ARG A 52 -15.54 -0.72 -1.99
N ARG A 53 -14.56 -1.14 -1.18
CA ARG A 53 -13.76 -0.23 -0.33
C ARG A 53 -12.97 0.77 -1.15
N ALA A 54 -12.28 0.30 -2.18
CA ALA A 54 -11.49 1.16 -3.06
C ALA A 54 -12.38 2.22 -3.74
N GLU A 55 -13.55 1.83 -4.25
CA GLU A 55 -14.51 2.76 -4.83
C GLU A 55 -15.04 3.78 -3.81
N ALA A 56 -15.33 3.35 -2.58
CA ALA A 56 -15.72 4.25 -1.50
C ALA A 56 -14.62 5.26 -1.19
N LEU A 57 -13.37 4.80 -1.04
CA LEU A 57 -12.21 5.67 -0.83
C LEU A 57 -12.01 6.66 -1.99
N LYS A 58 -12.16 6.22 -3.25
CA LYS A 58 -12.05 7.11 -4.41
C LYS A 58 -13.07 8.25 -4.33
N ARG A 59 -14.32 7.93 -3.99
CA ARG A 59 -15.39 8.93 -3.85
C ARG A 59 -15.07 9.92 -2.73
N LEU A 60 -14.69 9.41 -1.56
CA LEU A 60 -14.33 10.23 -0.39
C LEU A 60 -13.14 11.14 -0.70
N ALA A 61 -12.04 10.57 -1.19
CA ALA A 61 -10.83 11.32 -1.50
C ALA A 61 -11.06 12.40 -2.58
N THR A 62 -11.90 12.11 -3.59
CA THR A 62 -12.23 13.10 -4.64
C THR A 62 -13.07 14.26 -4.12
N SER A 63 -13.84 14.07 -3.03
CA SER A 63 -14.63 15.13 -2.41
C SER A 63 -13.94 15.84 -1.24
N SER A 64 -12.80 15.33 -0.78
CA SER A 64 -12.10 15.81 0.41
C SER A 64 -11.02 16.82 0.03
N LYS A 65 -10.66 17.68 0.98
CA LYS A 65 -9.61 18.69 0.79
C LYS A 65 -8.26 18.22 1.30
N GLU A 66 -8.26 17.44 2.36
CA GLU A 66 -7.04 17.00 3.03
C GLU A 66 -7.11 15.53 3.46
N ILE A 67 -5.93 14.92 3.61
CA ILE A 67 -5.73 13.65 4.31
C ILE A 67 -4.87 13.90 5.53
N LYS A 68 -5.23 13.28 6.66
CA LYS A 68 -4.46 13.29 7.91
C LYS A 68 -4.10 11.87 8.29
N ILE A 69 -2.85 11.64 8.65
CA ILE A 69 -2.34 10.37 9.17
C ILE A 69 -1.77 10.65 10.56
N SER A 70 -2.16 9.85 11.54
CA SER A 70 -1.62 9.96 12.89
C SER A 70 -1.43 8.58 13.53
N SER A 71 -0.64 8.49 14.60
CA SER A 71 -0.48 7.24 15.36
C SER A 71 -0.38 7.51 16.85
N GLY A 72 -0.62 6.47 17.67
CA GLY A 72 -0.45 6.56 19.12
C GLY A 72 0.99 6.86 19.56
N ALA A 73 1.97 6.62 18.68
CA ALA A 73 3.38 6.95 18.90
C ALA A 73 3.68 8.46 18.75
N GLY A 74 2.75 9.24 18.20
CA GLY A 74 2.90 10.68 17.99
C GLY A 74 3.12 11.10 16.54
N SER A 75 3.03 10.18 15.57
CA SER A 75 3.04 10.60 14.15
C SER A 75 1.88 11.54 13.88
N PHE A 76 2.12 12.57 13.08
CA PHE A 76 1.10 13.48 12.57
C PHE A 76 1.55 14.04 11.21
N LEU A 77 0.92 13.56 10.15
CA LEU A 77 1.14 14.01 8.79
C LEU A 77 -0.15 14.57 8.20
N THR A 78 -0.04 15.64 7.41
CA THR A 78 -1.15 16.23 6.67
C THR A 78 -0.75 16.55 5.23
N ALA A 79 -1.68 16.35 4.29
CA ALA A 79 -1.50 16.72 2.89
C ALA A 79 -2.80 17.22 2.27
N GLU A 80 -2.69 18.23 1.42
CA GLU A 80 -3.79 18.66 0.56
C GLU A 80 -4.02 17.68 -0.60
N LEU A 81 -5.27 17.58 -1.05
CA LEU A 81 -5.70 16.63 -2.07
C LEU A 81 -6.11 17.28 -3.40
N SER A 82 -6.01 18.61 -3.51
CA SER A 82 -6.55 19.36 -4.66
C SER A 82 -5.99 18.97 -6.03
N SER A 83 -4.77 18.43 -6.09
CA SER A 83 -4.16 17.91 -7.32
C SER A 83 -3.76 16.44 -7.22
N ALA A 84 -4.25 15.73 -6.20
CA ALA A 84 -3.89 14.34 -6.00
C ALA A 84 -4.53 13.45 -7.09
N GLN A 85 -3.78 12.45 -7.52
CA GLN A 85 -4.26 11.36 -8.35
C GLN A 85 -4.47 10.13 -7.48
N TYR A 86 -5.52 9.37 -7.77
CA TYR A 86 -5.83 8.16 -7.00
C TYR A 86 -5.84 6.94 -7.90
N ILE A 87 -5.02 5.96 -7.54
CA ILE A 87 -4.82 4.70 -8.26
C ILE A 87 -5.28 3.57 -7.35
N MET A 88 -6.16 2.72 -7.86
CA MET A 88 -6.73 1.60 -7.10
C MET A 88 -6.33 0.30 -7.75
N LYS A 89 -5.81 -0.64 -6.97
CA LYS A 89 -5.57 -2.02 -7.43
C LYS A 89 -6.45 -2.94 -6.61
N THR A 90 -7.52 -3.45 -7.21
CA THR A 90 -8.57 -4.22 -6.52
C THR A 90 -8.50 -5.72 -6.78
N GLY A 91 -7.69 -6.16 -7.74
CA GLY A 91 -7.57 -7.57 -8.14
C GLY A 91 -8.74 -8.10 -8.97
N ILE A 92 -9.75 -7.27 -9.26
CA ILE A 92 -10.97 -7.69 -9.93
C ILE A 92 -11.09 -6.99 -11.28
N THR A 93 -11.27 -7.79 -12.35
CA THR A 93 -11.66 -7.30 -13.68
C THR A 93 -13.08 -7.77 -14.01
N SER A 94 -14.00 -6.82 -14.17
CA SER A 94 -15.41 -7.13 -14.46
C SER A 94 -15.80 -6.80 -15.90
N GLN A 95 -15.16 -5.80 -16.52
CA GLN A 95 -15.46 -5.34 -17.88
C GLN A 95 -14.34 -5.73 -18.85
N ARG A 96 -14.65 -5.79 -20.16
CA ARG A 96 -13.62 -5.92 -21.21
C ARG A 96 -12.64 -4.74 -21.13
N ASP A 97 -11.41 -4.97 -21.58
CA ASP A 97 -10.32 -3.97 -21.57
C ASP A 97 -9.87 -3.54 -20.17
N GLN A 98 -10.26 -4.28 -19.13
CA GLN A 98 -9.79 -4.06 -17.77
C GLN A 98 -8.60 -4.96 -17.43
N PHE A 99 -7.68 -4.36 -16.69
CA PHE A 99 -6.46 -4.97 -16.18
C PHE A 99 -6.53 -5.00 -14.67
N ALA A 100 -6.26 -6.15 -14.08
CA ALA A 100 -6.00 -6.26 -12.65
C ALA A 100 -4.65 -6.93 -12.41
N GLU A 101 -4.17 -6.76 -11.20
CA GLU A 101 -2.95 -7.36 -10.68
C GLU A 101 -3.31 -8.19 -9.45
N TRP A 102 -2.55 -9.25 -9.18
CA TRP A 102 -2.55 -9.97 -7.91
C TRP A 102 -1.08 -10.16 -7.51
N PRO A 103 -0.64 -9.77 -6.29
CA PRO A 103 -1.36 -9.16 -5.16
C PRO A 103 -2.00 -7.81 -5.44
N SER A 104 -3.05 -7.52 -4.66
CA SER A 104 -3.92 -6.35 -4.79
C SER A 104 -4.65 -6.07 -3.49
N GLY A 105 -5.44 -5.00 -3.51
CA GLY A 105 -6.13 -4.46 -2.36
C GLY A 105 -5.40 -3.27 -1.78
N ILE A 106 -5.07 -2.30 -2.64
CA ILE A 106 -4.41 -1.07 -2.22
C ILE A 106 -5.02 0.14 -2.92
N PHE A 107 -5.06 1.25 -2.20
CA PHE A 107 -5.46 2.56 -2.66
C PHE A 107 -4.27 3.51 -2.54
N ASN A 108 -3.71 3.90 -3.68
CA ASN A 108 -2.56 4.80 -3.76
C ASN A 108 -3.02 6.21 -4.05
N ILE A 109 -2.42 7.16 -3.35
CA ILE A 109 -2.61 8.59 -3.48
C ILE A 109 -1.27 9.16 -3.92
N ASP A 110 -1.21 9.60 -5.17
CA ASP A 110 -0.10 10.39 -5.69
C ASP A 110 -0.44 11.86 -5.47
N LEU A 111 0.32 12.53 -4.60
CA LEU A 111 0.09 13.93 -4.23
C LEU A 111 0.45 14.90 -5.37
N GLY A 112 1.18 14.44 -6.39
CA GLY A 112 1.60 15.23 -7.52
C GLY A 112 2.50 16.39 -7.09
N ARG A 113 1.95 17.61 -7.10
CA ARG A 113 2.65 18.82 -6.64
C ARG A 113 2.31 19.20 -5.20
N GLN A 114 1.35 18.53 -4.58
CA GLN A 114 1.02 18.76 -3.18
C GLN A 114 2.11 18.18 -2.30
N GLN A 115 2.28 18.81 -1.15
CA GLN A 115 3.28 18.44 -0.18
C GLN A 115 2.59 17.89 1.06
N ILE A 116 3.05 16.73 1.50
CA ILE A 116 2.76 16.21 2.82
C ILE A 116 3.78 16.77 3.81
N ASN A 117 3.32 17.15 4.99
CA ASN A 117 4.16 17.77 6.03
C ASN A 117 3.82 17.21 7.40
N GLY A 118 4.79 17.29 8.31
CA GLY A 118 4.63 16.94 9.72
C GLY A 118 5.71 15.99 10.20
N GLU A 119 5.37 15.15 11.16
CA GLU A 119 6.29 14.26 11.86
C GLU A 119 5.85 12.81 11.68
N LEU A 120 6.78 11.93 11.30
CA LEU A 120 6.55 10.49 11.21
C LEU A 120 7.39 9.77 12.26
N LEU A 121 6.71 9.28 13.30
CA LEU A 121 7.29 8.53 14.40
C LEU A 121 6.98 7.05 14.20
N LEU A 122 7.97 6.33 13.68
CA LEU A 122 7.93 4.89 13.48
C LEU A 122 8.21 4.18 14.80
N SER A 123 7.41 3.16 15.10
CA SER A 123 7.55 2.34 16.31
C SER A 123 8.13 0.97 15.98
N PRO A 124 8.73 0.27 16.95
CA PRO A 124 9.06 -1.13 16.78
C PRO A 124 7.86 -1.95 16.30
N GLY A 125 8.02 -2.70 15.21
CA GLY A 125 6.93 -3.41 14.54
C GLY A 125 6.45 -2.78 13.24
N ASP A 126 6.67 -1.49 13.02
CA ASP A 126 6.47 -0.84 11.72
C ASP A 126 7.50 -1.33 10.70
N ILE A 127 7.29 -1.03 9.42
CA ILE A 127 7.96 -1.76 8.33
C ILE A 127 8.68 -0.80 7.40
N PHE A 128 9.91 -1.15 7.04
CA PHE A 128 10.61 -0.61 5.87
C PHE A 128 10.57 -1.67 4.76
N LEU A 129 9.69 -1.43 3.79
CA LEU A 129 9.25 -2.43 2.83
C LEU A 129 10.37 -2.95 1.91
N GLU A 130 11.16 -2.06 1.31
CA GLU A 130 12.15 -2.43 0.28
C GLU A 130 13.32 -3.25 0.84
N THR A 131 13.45 -3.31 2.16
CA THR A 131 14.46 -4.11 2.85
C THR A 131 13.87 -5.33 3.57
N ASP A 132 12.56 -5.58 3.39
CA ASP A 132 11.79 -6.61 4.09
C ASP A 132 12.01 -6.59 5.61
N HIS A 133 12.17 -5.37 6.17
CA HIS A 133 12.65 -5.18 7.52
C HIS A 133 11.54 -4.64 8.43
N ILE A 134 11.32 -5.37 9.53
CA ILE A 134 10.48 -4.89 10.64
C ILE A 134 11.39 -4.10 11.59
N LEU A 135 11.04 -2.84 11.79
CA LEU A 135 11.82 -1.93 12.63
C LEU A 135 11.85 -2.45 14.07
N SER A 136 13.04 -2.42 14.67
CA SER A 136 13.26 -2.84 16.05
C SER A 136 13.40 -1.65 17.00
N ASN A 137 13.68 -0.47 16.44
CA ASN A 137 13.92 0.76 17.19
C ASN A 137 12.96 1.87 16.73
N PRO A 138 12.58 2.78 17.64
CA PRO A 138 11.83 3.97 17.25
C PRO A 138 12.69 4.88 16.38
N ILE A 139 12.08 5.49 15.37
CA ILE A 139 12.72 6.46 14.47
C ILE A 139 11.77 7.64 14.29
N HIS A 140 12.29 8.85 14.40
CA HIS A 140 11.53 10.06 14.15
C HIS A 140 12.03 10.71 12.86
N LEU A 141 11.12 10.96 11.93
CA LEU A 141 11.38 11.65 10.68
C LEU A 141 10.63 12.99 10.66
N GLU A 142 11.34 14.05 10.27
CA GLU A 142 10.75 15.39 10.11
C GLU A 142 10.53 15.69 8.62
N ILE A 143 9.31 16.09 8.27
CA ILE A 143 8.89 16.34 6.90
C ILE A 143 8.51 17.82 6.76
N GLU A 144 9.28 18.56 5.98
CA GLU A 144 9.04 19.97 5.69
C GLU A 144 8.98 20.24 4.18
N SER A 145 7.97 21.01 3.78
CA SER A 145 7.69 21.33 2.39
C SER A 145 7.72 20.10 1.47
N GLY A 146 7.15 18.98 1.93
CA GLY A 146 7.10 17.73 1.17
C GLY A 146 8.44 16.99 1.05
N ASN A 147 9.44 17.35 1.84
CA ASN A 147 10.75 16.69 1.86
C ASN A 147 11.05 16.17 3.25
N LEU A 148 11.62 14.97 3.32
CA LEU A 148 12.28 14.46 4.51
C LEU A 148 13.53 15.32 4.77
N VAL A 149 13.52 16.10 5.85
CA VAL A 149 14.62 17.01 6.21
C VAL A 149 15.50 16.48 7.32
N GLU A 150 14.95 15.63 8.21
CA GLU A 150 15.71 15.04 9.30
C GLU A 150 15.30 13.59 9.59
N ILE A 151 16.30 12.77 9.91
CA ILE A 151 16.14 11.40 10.43
C ILE A 151 16.77 11.37 11.82
N LEU A 152 15.94 11.39 12.86
CA LEU A 152 16.33 11.31 14.26
C LEU A 152 16.32 9.86 14.75
N GLY A 153 17.42 9.48 15.40
CA GLY A 153 17.63 8.13 15.94
C GLY A 153 19.06 7.65 15.72
N ASP A 154 19.64 7.05 16.75
CA ASP A 154 20.96 6.40 16.71
C ASP A 154 20.79 4.88 16.83
N SER A 155 20.36 4.27 15.72
CA SER A 155 20.07 2.84 15.63
C SER A 155 20.50 2.30 14.28
N ALA A 156 20.63 0.97 14.19
CA ALA A 156 20.90 0.30 12.91
C ALA A 156 19.80 0.58 11.88
N ASP A 157 18.55 0.64 12.33
CA ASP A 157 17.38 0.89 11.47
C ASP A 157 17.44 2.32 10.88
N ALA A 158 17.77 3.33 11.69
CA ALA A 158 17.92 4.71 11.21
C ALA A 158 19.11 4.86 10.26
N ASN A 159 20.23 4.18 10.54
CA ASN A 159 21.39 4.18 9.64
C ASN A 159 21.10 3.49 8.31
N LEU A 160 20.32 2.41 8.32
CA LEU A 160 19.87 1.73 7.11
C LEU A 160 19.02 2.65 6.23
N MET A 161 18.10 3.44 6.81
CA MET A 161 17.32 4.44 6.05
C MET A 161 18.22 5.53 5.43
N ARG A 162 19.19 6.05 6.19
CA ARG A 162 20.16 7.04 5.66
C ARG A 162 20.94 6.49 4.47
N ILE A 163 21.51 5.28 4.62
CA ILE A 163 22.28 4.62 3.57
C ILE A 163 21.39 4.35 2.35
N HIS A 164 20.13 3.94 2.54
CA HIS A 164 19.21 3.68 1.44
C HIS A 164 18.96 4.95 0.62
N LEU A 165 18.64 6.06 1.28
CA LEU A 165 18.42 7.36 0.64
C LEU A 165 19.67 7.94 -0.04
N GLU A 166 20.84 7.77 0.57
CA GLU A 166 22.13 8.18 -0.03
C GLU A 166 22.44 7.45 -1.35
N ASN A 167 21.90 6.24 -1.53
CA ASN A 167 22.08 5.43 -2.74
C ASN A 167 20.98 5.63 -3.79
N GLU A 168 20.04 6.55 -3.55
CA GLU A 168 18.94 6.78 -4.48
C GLU A 168 19.44 7.37 -5.81
N PRO A 169 19.08 6.77 -6.98
CA PRO A 169 19.64 7.20 -8.26
C PRO A 169 19.17 8.59 -8.69
N ASN A 170 17.98 9.03 -8.25
CA ASN A 170 17.47 10.37 -8.54
C ASN A 170 17.59 11.28 -7.31
N VAL A 171 18.75 11.93 -7.21
CA VAL A 171 19.10 12.81 -6.08
C VAL A 171 18.11 13.96 -5.90
N ASP A 172 17.54 14.51 -6.99
CA ASP A 172 16.63 15.66 -6.92
C ASP A 172 15.30 15.33 -6.24
N THR A 173 14.90 14.06 -6.27
CA THR A 173 13.65 13.58 -5.68
C THR A 173 13.86 12.66 -4.51
N ALA A 174 15.09 12.33 -4.13
CA ALA A 174 15.39 11.26 -3.18
C ALA A 174 14.69 11.40 -1.82
N TYR A 175 14.53 12.63 -1.36
CA TYR A 175 13.91 12.94 -0.07
C TYR A 175 12.46 13.41 -0.20
N GLN A 176 11.91 13.49 -1.42
CA GLN A 176 10.55 13.97 -1.65
C GLN A 176 9.53 12.94 -1.23
N LEU A 177 8.50 13.39 -0.54
CA LEU A 177 7.41 12.58 -0.03
C LEU A 177 6.17 12.82 -0.89
N ASN A 178 5.91 11.91 -1.83
CA ASN A 178 4.96 12.16 -2.92
C ASN A 178 3.81 11.16 -2.98
N GLY A 179 3.86 10.09 -2.18
CA GLY A 179 2.89 9.01 -2.22
C GLY A 179 2.41 8.60 -0.84
N ILE A 180 1.12 8.28 -0.76
CA ILE A 180 0.52 7.58 0.36
C ILE A 180 -0.15 6.32 -0.19
N SER A 181 0.00 5.21 0.49
CA SER A 181 -0.65 3.95 0.14
C SER A 181 -1.48 3.43 1.31
N LEU A 182 -2.72 3.03 1.04
CA LEU A 182 -3.65 2.50 2.04
C LEU A 182 -4.01 1.06 1.69
N GLY A 183 -3.68 0.12 2.57
CA GLY A 183 -4.00 -1.29 2.38
C GLY A 183 -5.46 -1.61 2.68
N LEU A 184 -6.05 -2.52 1.90
CA LEU A 184 -7.49 -2.82 1.88
C LEU A 184 -7.82 -4.32 1.89
N ALA A 185 -6.84 -5.20 1.66
CA ALA A 185 -7.05 -6.63 1.61
C ALA A 185 -6.88 -7.26 2.99
N LEU A 186 -7.84 -8.08 3.40
CA LEU A 186 -7.63 -8.93 4.57
C LEU A 186 -6.59 -9.99 4.25
N THR A 187 -5.68 -10.23 5.17
CA THR A 187 -4.73 -11.35 5.07
C THR A 187 -5.18 -12.51 5.93
N ARG A 188 -5.06 -13.72 5.40
CA ARG A 188 -5.14 -14.96 6.17
C ARG A 188 -3.88 -15.14 6.99
N GLU A 189 -4.04 -15.59 8.23
CA GLU A 189 -2.96 -16.22 8.96
C GLU A 189 -2.64 -17.57 8.29
N LEU A 190 -1.38 -17.76 7.92
CA LEU A 190 -0.91 -19.08 7.50
C LEU A 190 -0.73 -19.94 8.75
N GLN A 191 -1.32 -21.12 8.76
CA GLN A 191 -0.91 -22.13 9.73
C GLN A 191 0.54 -22.53 9.44
N HIS A 192 1.29 -22.87 10.50
CA HIS A 192 2.70 -23.25 10.40
C HIS A 192 2.85 -24.55 9.58
N ASP A 193 2.88 -24.44 8.25
CA ASP A 193 3.15 -25.53 7.31
C ASP A 193 4.67 -25.87 7.29
N GLY A 194 5.32 -25.87 8.46
CA GLY A 194 6.76 -26.10 8.61
C GLY A 194 7.65 -24.90 8.26
N LEU A 195 7.07 -23.73 7.96
CA LEU A 195 7.81 -22.48 7.76
C LEU A 195 8.37 -21.95 9.08
N SER A 196 9.58 -21.39 9.03
CA SER A 196 10.18 -20.72 10.18
C SER A 196 9.52 -19.36 10.46
N GLY A 197 9.64 -18.87 11.69
CA GLY A 197 9.06 -17.57 12.08
C GLY A 197 9.56 -16.39 11.24
N GLN A 198 10.80 -16.41 10.77
CA GLN A 198 11.35 -15.35 9.90
C GLN A 198 10.75 -15.38 8.48
N GLU A 199 10.56 -16.57 7.90
CA GLU A 199 9.91 -16.70 6.58
C GLU A 199 8.45 -16.25 6.63
N LEU A 200 7.74 -16.55 7.72
CA LEU A 200 6.37 -16.07 7.96
C LEU A 200 6.32 -14.54 8.10
N LEU A 201 7.36 -13.93 8.70
CA LEU A 201 7.44 -12.48 8.89
C LEU A 201 7.73 -11.76 7.56
N GLN A 202 8.71 -12.22 6.77
CA GLN A 202 9.01 -11.63 5.45
C GLN A 202 7.84 -11.78 4.49
N MET A 203 7.23 -12.96 4.44
CA MET A 203 5.99 -13.19 3.68
C MET A 203 4.81 -12.38 4.22
N GLY A 204 4.95 -11.82 5.42
CA GLY A 204 4.00 -11.03 6.20
C GLY A 204 3.84 -9.58 5.74
N LEU A 205 4.90 -9.03 5.13
CA LEU A 205 5.06 -7.62 4.81
C LEU A 205 4.41 -7.34 3.46
N ASP A 206 3.15 -6.92 3.52
CA ASP A 206 2.43 -6.55 2.31
C ASP A 206 1.69 -5.23 2.53
N ILE A 207 2.04 -4.22 1.74
CA ILE A 207 1.37 -2.92 1.69
C ILE A 207 -0.14 -3.02 1.41
N HIS A 208 -0.61 -4.15 0.88
CA HIS A 208 -2.03 -4.40 0.64
C HIS A 208 -2.80 -4.74 1.93
N HIS A 209 -2.15 -5.03 3.06
CA HIS A 209 -2.83 -5.42 4.31
C HIS A 209 -3.79 -4.33 4.81
N ALA A 210 -5.03 -4.73 5.05
CA ALA A 210 -6.10 -3.82 5.47
C ALA A 210 -5.73 -2.98 6.70
N GLY A 211 -5.85 -1.65 6.56
CA GLY A 211 -5.62 -0.70 7.66
C GLY A 211 -4.16 -0.27 7.84
N TRP A 212 -3.21 -0.91 7.15
CA TRP A 212 -1.85 -0.40 7.08
C TRP A 212 -1.80 0.85 6.20
N SER A 213 -0.99 1.81 6.64
CA SER A 213 -0.80 3.08 5.95
C SER A 213 0.68 3.28 5.67
N SER A 214 1.02 3.41 4.40
CA SER A 214 2.40 3.60 3.97
C SER A 214 2.60 4.99 3.39
N VAL A 215 3.80 5.52 3.59
CA VAL A 215 4.25 6.71 2.91
C VAL A 215 5.47 6.41 2.05
N ASN A 216 5.55 7.09 0.91
CA ASN A 216 6.58 6.89 -0.10
C ASN A 216 7.51 8.10 -0.10
N ILE A 217 8.80 7.86 0.15
CA ILE A 217 9.88 8.84 0.14
C ILE A 217 10.82 8.48 -1.02
N GLY A 218 11.10 9.44 -1.89
CA GLY A 218 11.89 9.21 -3.09
C GLY A 218 11.19 8.31 -4.09
N GLY A 219 11.98 7.54 -4.84
CA GLY A 219 11.50 6.51 -5.74
C GLY A 219 11.59 5.10 -5.17
N SER A 220 12.10 4.93 -3.95
CA SER A 220 12.56 3.61 -3.47
C SER A 220 12.39 3.35 -1.99
N MET A 221 11.81 4.25 -1.18
CA MET A 221 11.62 4.01 0.24
C MET A 221 10.14 4.12 0.62
N THR A 222 9.59 3.02 1.13
CA THR A 222 8.21 2.90 1.59
C THR A 222 8.21 2.49 3.05
N LEU A 223 7.68 3.38 3.89
CA LEU A 223 7.59 3.18 5.34
C LEU A 223 6.13 2.96 5.70
N THR A 224 5.84 1.86 6.41
CA THR A 224 4.46 1.45 6.73
C THR A 224 4.20 1.50 8.21
N LEU A 225 3.22 2.31 8.58
CA LEU A 225 2.60 2.35 9.91
C LEU A 225 1.51 1.28 9.98
N LYS A 226 1.63 0.36 10.93
CA LYS A 226 0.63 -0.71 11.11
C LYS A 226 -0.58 -0.28 11.93
N GLU A 227 -0.40 0.71 12.81
CA GLU A 227 -1.42 1.18 13.75
C GLU A 227 -1.76 2.67 13.52
N ALA A 228 -1.87 3.06 12.25
CA ALA A 228 -2.22 4.43 11.89
C ALA A 228 -3.73 4.70 11.98
N THR A 229 -4.07 5.89 12.43
CA THR A 229 -5.40 6.50 12.25
C THR A 229 -5.33 7.43 11.03
N VAL A 230 -6.23 7.23 10.08
CA VAL A 230 -6.27 8.00 8.83
C VAL A 230 -7.64 8.64 8.69
N LEU A 231 -7.65 9.92 8.34
CA LEU A 231 -8.85 10.72 8.06
C LEU A 231 -8.77 11.37 6.69
N PHE A 232 -9.90 11.41 5.99
CA PHE A 232 -10.14 12.35 4.90
C PHE A 232 -11.02 13.48 5.43
N ASP A 233 -10.50 14.70 5.47
CA ASP A 233 -11.07 15.83 6.24
C ASP A 233 -11.37 15.43 7.71
N ASP A 234 -12.66 15.23 8.04
CA ASP A 234 -13.15 14.79 9.35
C ASP A 234 -13.66 13.33 9.34
N GLN A 235 -13.60 12.66 8.19
CA GLN A 235 -14.08 11.28 8.05
C GLN A 235 -12.94 10.31 8.32
N MET A 236 -13.05 9.61 9.44
CA MET A 236 -12.16 8.51 9.78
C MET A 236 -12.36 7.35 8.80
N ILE A 237 -11.26 6.90 8.19
CA ILE A 237 -11.24 5.68 7.37
C ILE A 237 -10.52 4.54 8.08
N PHE A 238 -9.39 4.82 8.73
CA PHE A 238 -8.72 3.87 9.63
C PHE A 238 -8.68 4.40 11.06
N GLU A 239 -8.90 3.52 12.02
CA GLU A 239 -8.74 3.79 13.47
C GLU A 239 -7.69 2.83 14.01
N SER A 240 -6.50 3.33 14.36
CA SER A 240 -5.41 2.52 14.91
C SER A 240 -5.12 1.24 14.11
N GLY A 241 -5.09 1.34 12.77
CA GLY A 241 -4.84 0.20 11.88
C GLY A 241 -6.08 -0.64 11.53
N GLU A 242 -7.27 -0.27 11.97
CA GLU A 242 -8.51 -1.00 11.68
C GLU A 242 -9.41 -0.26 10.68
N LEU A 243 -10.03 -1.01 9.78
CA LEU A 243 -11.00 -0.46 8.81
C LEU A 243 -12.27 0.01 9.53
N THR A 244 -12.73 1.24 9.26
CA THR A 244 -13.91 1.82 9.91
C THR A 244 -15.09 2.06 8.96
N GLY A 245 -16.28 2.23 9.54
CA GLY A 245 -17.50 2.66 8.83
C GLY A 245 -17.79 1.84 7.58
N VAL A 246 -17.93 2.52 6.44
CA VAL A 246 -18.24 1.88 5.14
C VAL A 246 -17.13 0.96 4.64
N LEU A 247 -15.93 1.04 5.22
CA LEU A 247 -14.82 0.17 4.86
C LEU A 247 -14.81 -1.15 5.64
N GLN A 248 -15.68 -1.36 6.63
CA GLN A 248 -15.64 -2.62 7.35
C GLN A 248 -15.89 -3.83 6.42
N PRO A 249 -15.12 -4.92 6.58
CA PRO A 249 -15.33 -6.16 5.85
C PRO A 249 -16.61 -6.83 6.32
N ASP A 250 -17.31 -7.47 5.39
CA ASP A 250 -18.52 -8.23 5.71
C ASP A 250 -18.18 -9.58 6.39
N PRO A 251 -19.16 -10.27 7.00
CA PRO A 251 -18.90 -11.53 7.68
C PRO A 251 -18.32 -12.64 6.79
N TYR A 252 -18.66 -12.67 5.50
CA TYR A 252 -18.15 -13.67 4.57
C TYR A 252 -16.68 -13.42 4.24
N GLU A 253 -16.31 -12.15 4.07
CA GLU A 253 -14.93 -11.74 3.86
C GLU A 253 -14.06 -12.04 5.08
N LYS A 254 -14.54 -11.73 6.29
CA LYS A 254 -13.86 -12.09 7.55
C LYS A 254 -13.67 -13.61 7.67
N SER A 255 -14.73 -14.37 7.40
CA SER A 255 -14.66 -15.84 7.40
C SER A 255 -13.69 -16.36 6.36
N ALA A 256 -13.65 -15.76 5.16
CA ALA A 256 -12.70 -16.13 4.12
C ALA A 256 -11.27 -15.83 4.54
N ALA A 257 -11.02 -14.80 5.35
CA ALA A 257 -9.72 -14.49 5.95
C ALA A 257 -9.37 -15.36 7.18
N GLY A 258 -10.27 -16.22 7.64
CA GLY A 258 -10.08 -17.03 8.85
C GLY A 258 -10.28 -16.25 10.16
N ILE A 259 -10.81 -15.02 10.08
CA ILE A 259 -11.10 -14.18 11.24
C ILE A 259 -12.45 -14.65 11.82
N LYS A 260 -12.43 -15.11 13.08
CA LYS A 260 -13.66 -15.53 13.78
C LYS A 260 -14.48 -14.29 14.17
N SER A 261 -15.77 -14.33 13.86
CA SER A 261 -16.77 -13.32 14.22
C SER A 261 -17.06 -13.29 15.71
#